data_AF-A0AAI9TKQ7-F1
#
_entry.id   AF-A0AAI9TKQ7-F1
#
_cell.length_a   1.000
_cell.length_b   1.000
_cell.length_c   1.000
_cell.angle_alpha   90.00
_cell.angle_beta   90.00
_cell.angle_gamma   90.00
#
_symmetry.space_group_name_H-M   'P 1'
#
loop_
_entity.id
_entity.type
_entity.pdbx_description
1 polymer ?
#
loop_
_entity_poly.entity_id
_entity_poly.type
_entity_poly.pdbx_seq_one_letter_code
_entity_poly.pdbx_strand_id
1 'polypeptide(L)'
;MDLGPPIHNTLVVNIGRSLETLTQGVSVATTHRVNLKPAQYLGLDNRALGKRLSFAFFQIVALDVTQEDMRVALPPHILALCENDVKSDAETFFIDLFKGASGEALLTNCITSYPEMGRQWYPEMLAKMLEQQHKGKMLDDAKLTGKSQTV
;
A
#
# COMPACT_ATOMS: atom_id res chain seq x y z
N MET A 1 -3.00 -8.88 2.35
CA MET A 1 -3.59 -10.18 1.95
C MET A 1 -2.50 -11.04 1.30
N ASP A 2 -2.38 -12.34 1.59
CA ASP A 2 -1.51 -13.22 0.79
C ASP A 2 -2.17 -13.41 -0.58
N LEU A 3 -1.44 -13.20 -1.68
CA LEU A 3 -1.90 -13.54 -3.02
C LEU A 3 -2.32 -15.02 -2.98
N GLY A 4 -3.59 -15.31 -3.22
CA GLY A 4 -4.14 -16.66 -3.17
C GLY A 4 -3.42 -17.64 -4.10
N PRO A 5 -3.86 -18.91 -4.15
CA PRO A 5 -3.28 -19.87 -5.09
C PRO A 5 -3.35 -19.29 -6.52
N PRO A 6 -2.29 -19.45 -7.34
CA PRO A 6 -2.26 -18.88 -8.67
C PRO A 6 -3.41 -19.43 -9.50
N ILE A 7 -4.12 -18.53 -10.16
CA ILE A 7 -5.21 -18.86 -11.07
C ILE A 7 -4.62 -19.02 -12.48
N HIS A 8 -4.99 -20.10 -13.15
CA HIS A 8 -4.49 -20.38 -14.49
C HIS A 8 -4.88 -19.28 -15.49
N ASN A 9 -3.95 -18.88 -16.36
CA ASN A 9 -4.12 -17.82 -17.36
C ASN A 9 -4.47 -16.43 -16.80
N THR A 10 -4.09 -16.14 -15.56
CA THR A 10 -4.31 -14.83 -14.93
C THR A 10 -3.01 -14.05 -14.78
N LEU A 11 -3.06 -12.76 -15.11
CA LEU A 11 -2.05 -11.78 -14.72
C LEU A 11 -2.57 -10.97 -13.53
N VAL A 12 -1.81 -10.91 -12.44
CA VAL A 12 -2.13 -10.07 -11.29
C VAL A 12 -1.41 -8.73 -11.43
N VAL A 13 -2.17 -7.65 -11.43
CA VAL A 13 -1.64 -6.28 -11.40
C VAL A 13 -1.86 -5.74 -9.98
N ASN A 14 -0.77 -5.37 -9.31
CA ASN A 14 -0.85 -4.62 -8.07
C ASN A 14 -0.65 -3.13 -8.38
N ILE A 15 -1.41 -2.28 -7.70
CA ILE A 15 -1.38 -0.84 -7.88
C ILE A 15 -0.87 -0.16 -6.61
N GLY A 16 -0.22 0.99 -6.78
CA GLY A 16 0.26 1.80 -5.67
C GLY A 16 -0.87 2.64 -5.04
N ARG A 17 -0.66 3.05 -3.79
CA ARG A 17 -1.60 3.87 -3.02
C ARG A 17 -1.87 5.25 -3.64
N SER A 18 -0.92 5.79 -4.39
CA SER A 18 -1.14 7.02 -5.17
C SER A 18 -2.27 6.85 -6.20
N LEU A 19 -2.37 5.69 -6.86
CA LEU A 19 -3.46 5.43 -7.81
C LEU A 19 -4.80 5.21 -7.09
N GLU A 20 -4.79 4.57 -5.92
CA GLU A 20 -5.99 4.46 -5.08
C GLU A 20 -6.54 5.84 -4.69
N THR A 21 -5.67 6.76 -4.27
CA THR A 21 -6.05 8.14 -3.96
C THR A 21 -6.60 8.86 -5.21
N LEU A 22 -5.92 8.75 -6.35
CA LEU A 22 -6.36 9.35 -7.63
C LEU A 22 -7.72 8.80 -8.08
N THR A 23 -7.99 7.52 -7.85
CA THR A 23 -9.22 6.83 -8.27
C THR A 23 -10.35 6.92 -7.24
N GLN A 24 -10.16 7.65 -6.14
CA GLN A 24 -11.14 7.79 -5.06
C GLN A 24 -11.62 6.43 -4.52
N GLY A 25 -10.71 5.46 -4.44
CA GLY A 25 -11.00 4.12 -3.93
C GLY A 25 -11.63 3.15 -4.93
N VAL A 26 -11.89 3.55 -6.19
CA VAL A 26 -12.35 2.62 -7.24
C VAL A 26 -11.32 1.51 -7.49
N SER A 27 -10.03 1.82 -7.38
CA SER A 27 -8.96 0.84 -7.45
C SER A 27 -8.19 0.82 -6.13
N VAL A 28 -8.50 -0.14 -5.27
CA VAL A 28 -7.89 -0.26 -3.93
C VAL A 28 -6.49 -0.87 -4.05
N ALA A 29 -5.49 -0.18 -3.51
CA ALA A 29 -4.13 -0.70 -3.48
C ALA A 29 -4.02 -1.84 -2.47
N THR A 30 -3.08 -2.76 -2.73
CA THR A 30 -2.78 -3.84 -1.79
C THR A 30 -1.30 -3.87 -1.49
N THR A 31 -0.94 -4.18 -0.26
CA THR A 31 0.47 -4.33 0.10
C THR A 31 1.07 -5.54 -0.62
N HIS A 32 2.06 -5.32 -1.49
CA HIS A 32 2.81 -6.41 -2.11
C HIS A 32 3.68 -7.10 -1.06
N ARG A 33 3.49 -8.41 -0.86
CA ARG A 33 4.33 -9.25 0.00
C ARG A 33 5.09 -10.26 -0.83
N VAL A 34 6.42 -10.24 -0.72
CA VAL A 34 7.28 -11.23 -1.37
C VAL A 34 7.30 -12.50 -0.53
N ASN A 35 6.76 -13.56 -1.11
CA ASN A 35 6.61 -14.86 -0.47
C ASN A 35 7.80 -15.76 -0.81
N LEU A 36 8.68 -15.96 0.17
CA LEU A 36 9.93 -16.73 0.01
C LEU A 36 9.84 -18.15 0.58
N LYS A 37 8.73 -18.52 1.23
CA LYS A 37 8.61 -19.84 1.85
C LYS A 37 8.37 -20.91 0.76
N PRO A 38 9.13 -22.02 0.74
CA PRO A 38 8.95 -23.07 -0.27
C PRO A 38 7.52 -23.62 -0.39
N ALA A 39 6.81 -23.73 0.74
CA ALA A 39 5.41 -24.18 0.77
C ALA A 39 4.45 -23.35 -0.09
N GLN A 40 4.78 -22.08 -0.36
CA GLN A 40 3.94 -21.19 -1.18
C GLN A 40 4.09 -21.41 -2.69
N TYR A 41 5.00 -22.31 -3.08
CA TYR A 41 5.24 -22.76 -4.44
C TYR A 41 4.71 -24.18 -4.70
N LEU A 42 3.98 -24.75 -3.74
CA LEU A 42 3.34 -26.06 -3.84
C LEU A 42 1.81 -25.91 -3.80
N GLY A 43 1.12 -26.68 -4.65
CA GLY A 43 -0.34 -26.79 -4.65
C GLY A 43 -0.84 -27.67 -3.51
N LEU A 44 -2.17 -27.75 -3.35
CA LEU A 44 -2.82 -28.62 -2.37
C LEU A 44 -2.51 -30.12 -2.62
N ASP A 45 -2.18 -30.47 -3.86
CA ASP A 45 -1.75 -31.79 -4.31
C ASP A 45 -0.23 -32.01 -4.20
N ASN A 46 0.48 -31.09 -3.53
CA ASN A 46 1.93 -31.09 -3.35
C ASN A 46 2.74 -30.98 -4.66
N ARG A 47 2.13 -30.54 -5.76
CA ARG A 47 2.82 -30.28 -7.03
C ARG A 47 3.33 -28.85 -7.11
N ALA A 48 4.42 -28.64 -7.85
CA ALA A 48 4.98 -27.31 -8.05
C ALA A 48 4.00 -26.41 -8.84
N LEU A 49 3.74 -25.21 -8.33
CA LEU A 49 2.89 -24.20 -8.97
C LEU A 49 3.59 -23.45 -10.11
N GLY A 50 4.86 -23.79 -10.40
CA GLY A 50 5.68 -23.11 -11.40
C GLY A 50 6.39 -21.86 -10.86
N LYS A 51 7.05 -21.13 -11.76
CA LYS A 51 7.80 -19.91 -11.43
C LYS A 51 6.83 -18.73 -11.31
N ARG A 52 6.95 -17.96 -10.23
CA ARG A 52 6.30 -16.65 -10.09
C ARG A 52 7.27 -15.59 -10.59
N LEU A 53 6.83 -14.79 -11.56
CA LEU A 53 7.59 -13.65 -12.06
C LEU A 53 6.85 -12.37 -11.68
N SER A 54 7.55 -11.46 -11.03
CA SER A 54 7.05 -10.12 -10.71
C SER A 54 7.93 -9.12 -11.43
N PHE A 55 7.31 -8.29 -12.27
CA PHE A 55 7.97 -7.19 -12.95
C PHE A 55 7.53 -5.90 -12.30
N ALA A 56 8.49 -5.13 -11.79
CA ALA A 56 8.18 -3.84 -11.21
C ALA A 56 7.97 -2.82 -12.34
N PHE A 57 6.78 -2.23 -12.39
CA PHE A 57 6.45 -1.12 -13.28
C PHE A 57 6.20 0.12 -12.43
N PHE A 58 7.04 1.14 -12.60
CA PHE A 58 6.95 2.37 -11.84
C PHE A 58 6.56 3.53 -12.75
N GLN A 59 5.42 4.13 -12.47
CA GLN A 59 5.04 5.43 -12.99
C GLN A 59 4.69 6.30 -11.79
N ILE A 60 5.44 7.37 -11.59
CA ILE A 60 5.26 8.29 -10.48
C ILE A 60 4.64 9.59 -10.98
N VAL A 61 3.85 10.23 -10.13
CA VAL A 61 3.44 11.63 -10.33
C VAL A 61 4.65 12.55 -10.10
N ALA A 62 4.57 13.79 -10.56
CA ALA A 62 5.61 14.78 -10.29
C ALA A 62 5.76 15.02 -8.78
N LEU A 63 6.98 15.33 -8.33
CA LEU A 63 7.34 15.31 -6.90
C LEU A 63 6.70 16.45 -6.11
N ASP A 64 6.26 17.51 -6.78
CA ASP A 64 5.60 18.69 -6.23
C ASP A 64 4.08 18.58 -6.21
N VAL A 65 3.50 17.53 -6.83
CA VAL A 65 2.05 17.28 -6.85
C VAL A 65 1.54 17.01 -5.44
N THR A 66 0.54 17.79 -5.00
CA THR A 66 -0.15 17.62 -3.71
C THR A 66 -1.43 16.81 -3.85
N GLN A 67 -2.10 16.54 -2.72
CA GLN A 67 -3.41 15.90 -2.71
C GLN A 67 -4.48 16.72 -3.47
N GLU A 68 -4.43 18.05 -3.40
CA GLU A 68 -5.32 18.91 -4.17
C GLU A 68 -5.13 18.75 -5.68
N ASP A 69 -3.88 18.69 -6.14
CA ASP A 69 -3.53 18.51 -7.56
C ASP A 69 -3.97 17.13 -8.10
N MET A 70 -4.05 16.13 -7.21
CA MET A 70 -4.52 14.78 -7.53
C MET A 70 -6.05 14.66 -7.63
N ARG A 71 -6.82 15.75 -7.47
CA ARG A 71 -8.28 15.72 -7.61
C ARG A 71 -8.68 15.65 -9.08
N VAL A 72 -8.75 14.44 -9.61
CA VAL A 72 -9.24 14.17 -10.96
C VAL A 72 -10.76 13.99 -10.93
N ALA A 73 -11.46 14.69 -11.83
CA ALA A 73 -12.89 14.46 -12.06
C ALA A 73 -13.09 13.14 -12.79
N LEU A 74 -13.42 12.08 -12.04
CA LEU A 74 -13.68 10.75 -12.60
C LEU A 74 -15.08 10.69 -13.22
N PRO A 75 -15.24 10.06 -14.41
CA PRO A 75 -16.55 9.86 -15.01
C PRO A 75 -17.50 9.07 -14.08
N PRO A 76 -18.82 9.35 -14.09
CA PRO A 76 -19.78 8.68 -13.21
C PRO A 76 -19.78 7.14 -13.33
N HIS A 77 -19.57 6.61 -14.53
CA HIS A 77 -19.53 5.16 -14.76
C HIS A 77 -18.30 4.49 -14.13
N ILE A 78 -17.20 5.22 -13.90
CA ILE A 78 -16.02 4.73 -13.19
C ILE A 78 -16.26 4.77 -11.68
N LEU A 79 -16.82 5.86 -11.17
CA LEU A 79 -17.19 5.97 -9.75
C LEU A 79 -18.20 4.89 -9.33
N ALA A 80 -19.10 4.50 -10.24
CA ALA A 80 -20.05 3.41 -10.02
C ALA A 80 -19.40 2.02 -9.87
N LEU A 81 -18.13 1.84 -10.26
CA LEU A 81 -17.37 0.60 -10.05
C LEU A 81 -16.82 0.48 -8.63
N CYS A 82 -16.95 1.52 -7.79
CA CYS A 82 -16.50 1.45 -6.41
C CYS A 82 -17.35 0.43 -5.64
N GLU A 83 -16.74 -0.71 -5.31
CA GLU A 83 -17.37 -1.75 -4.52
C GLU A 83 -17.35 -1.37 -3.04
N ASN A 84 -18.52 -1.32 -2.39
CA ASN A 84 -18.64 -0.89 -0.98
C ASN A 84 -17.96 -1.82 0.03
N ASP A 85 -17.59 -3.05 -0.37
CA ASP A 85 -17.03 -4.07 0.53
C ASP A 85 -15.49 -4.18 0.47
N VAL A 86 -14.82 -3.49 -0.46
CA VAL A 86 -13.36 -3.55 -0.56
C VAL A 86 -12.74 -2.59 0.46
N LYS A 87 -12.32 -3.13 1.60
CA LYS A 87 -11.60 -2.38 2.63
C LYS A 87 -10.12 -2.31 2.29
N SER A 88 -9.62 -1.10 2.10
CA SER A 88 -8.18 -0.82 2.04
C SER A 88 -7.50 -1.34 3.30
N ASP A 89 -6.40 -2.09 3.15
CA ASP A 89 -5.53 -2.52 4.27
C ASP A 89 -4.52 -1.43 4.68
N ALA A 90 -4.81 -0.20 4.26
CA ALA A 90 -4.09 1.01 4.51
C ALA A 90 -3.88 1.32 6.01
N GLU A 91 -2.65 1.15 6.51
CA GLU A 91 -2.27 1.71 7.82
C GLU A 91 -2.41 3.24 7.80
N THR A 92 -2.89 3.81 8.92
CA THR A 92 -3.18 5.25 9.06
C THR A 92 -1.95 6.11 8.79
N PHE A 93 -0.76 5.64 9.18
CA PHE A 93 0.53 6.32 8.93
C PHE A 93 0.71 6.68 7.44
N PHE A 94 0.40 5.76 6.54
CA PHE A 94 0.57 5.96 5.11
C PHE A 94 -0.55 6.81 4.49
N ILE A 95 -1.72 6.92 5.12
CA ILE A 95 -2.76 7.86 4.67
C ILE A 95 -2.27 9.29 4.93
N ASP A 96 -1.73 9.53 6.13
CA ASP A 96 -1.20 10.83 6.50
C ASP A 96 0.03 11.23 5.66
N LEU A 97 0.76 10.24 5.16
CA LEU A 97 1.94 10.45 4.33
C LEU A 97 1.63 11.20 3.01
N PHE A 98 0.42 11.03 2.47
CA PHE A 98 0.01 11.68 1.22
C PHE A 98 -0.66 13.06 1.43
N LYS A 99 -0.61 13.62 2.64
CA LYS A 99 -1.12 14.99 2.90
C LYS A 99 -0.19 16.09 2.40
N GLY A 100 1.11 15.79 2.24
CA GLY A 100 2.11 16.69 1.70
C GLY A 100 2.32 16.52 0.19
N ALA A 101 3.41 17.08 -0.33
CA ALA A 101 3.80 16.85 -1.71
C ALA A 101 4.24 15.39 -1.92
N SER A 102 4.00 14.85 -3.12
CA SER A 102 4.27 13.45 -3.46
C SER A 102 5.74 13.05 -3.26
N GLY A 103 6.68 13.99 -3.44
CA GLY A 103 8.10 13.79 -3.20
C GLY A 103 8.45 13.58 -1.73
N GLU A 104 7.75 14.27 -0.81
CA GLU A 104 7.92 14.06 0.63
C GLU A 104 7.42 12.67 1.04
N ALA A 105 6.29 12.25 0.45
CA ALA A 105 5.76 10.91 0.63
C ALA A 105 6.76 9.83 0.18
N LEU A 106 7.36 10.03 -1.00
CA LEU A 106 8.39 9.14 -1.54
C LEU A 106 9.63 9.09 -0.64
N LEU A 107 10.15 10.25 -0.24
CA LEU A 107 11.34 10.35 0.62
C LEU A 107 11.12 9.64 1.95
N THR A 108 9.97 9.87 2.59
CA THR A 108 9.60 9.20 3.84
C THR A 108 9.53 7.69 3.67
N ASN A 109 8.92 7.21 2.58
CA ASN A 109 8.85 5.79 2.31
C ASN A 109 10.24 5.17 2.13
N CYS A 110 11.16 5.87 1.45
CA CYS A 110 12.54 5.42 1.30
C CYS A 110 13.28 5.36 2.65
N ILE A 111 13.18 6.42 3.47
CA ILE A 111 13.87 6.51 4.77
C ILE A 111 13.36 5.46 5.75
N THR A 112 12.04 5.25 5.80
CA THR A 112 11.41 4.30 6.72
C THR A 112 11.59 2.84 6.28
N SER A 113 11.66 2.57 4.97
CA SER A 113 11.92 1.23 4.44
C SER A 113 13.37 0.78 4.62
N TYR A 114 14.33 1.71 4.63
CA TYR A 114 15.76 1.44 4.79
C TYR A 114 16.34 2.23 5.98
N PRO A 115 15.94 1.87 7.21
CA PRO A 115 16.23 2.68 8.39
C PRO A 115 17.74 2.79 8.69
N GLU A 116 18.57 1.83 8.24
CA GLU A 116 20.02 1.95 8.30
C GLU A 116 20.57 3.09 7.45
N MET A 117 20.08 3.25 6.22
CA MET A 117 20.43 4.37 5.35
C MET A 117 19.83 5.67 5.90
N GLY A 118 18.60 5.61 6.41
CA GLY A 118 17.96 6.72 7.10
C GLY A 118 18.77 7.22 8.30
N ARG A 119 19.33 6.33 9.13
CA ARG A 119 20.19 6.71 10.27
C ARG A 119 21.47 7.39 9.83
N GLN A 120 22.07 6.92 8.73
CA GLN A 120 23.33 7.46 8.25
C GLN A 120 23.17 8.85 7.63
N TRP A 121 22.13 9.06 6.82
CA TRP A 121 22.01 10.26 5.98
C TRP A 121 20.93 11.24 6.44
N TYR A 122 19.90 10.78 7.16
CA TYR A 122 18.74 11.57 7.58
C TYR A 122 18.28 11.24 9.02
N PRO A 123 19.18 11.26 10.03
CA PRO A 123 18.89 10.72 11.37
C PRO A 123 17.72 11.40 12.07
N GLU A 124 17.64 12.74 12.00
CA GLU A 124 16.56 13.51 12.62
C GLU A 124 15.20 13.24 11.95
N MET A 125 15.23 13.15 10.62
CA MET A 125 14.03 12.90 9.82
C MET A 125 13.51 11.48 10.07
N LEU A 126 14.40 10.48 10.12
CA LEU A 126 14.06 9.11 10.47
C LEU A 126 13.43 9.04 11.87
N ALA A 127 13.99 9.73 12.87
CA ALA A 127 13.44 9.73 14.23
C ALA A 127 12.00 10.25 14.25
N LYS A 128 11.72 11.39 13.58
CA LYS A 128 10.37 11.95 13.45
C LYS A 128 9.42 11.00 12.73
N MET A 129 9.86 10.39 11.63
CA MET A 129 9.05 9.48 10.82
C MET A 129 8.69 8.19 11.59
N LEU A 130 9.64 7.62 12.34
CA LEU A 130 9.39 6.45 13.18
C LEU A 130 8.41 6.77 14.33
N GLU A 131 8.51 7.96 14.94
CA GLU A 131 7.56 8.41 15.94
C GLU A 131 6.14 8.54 15.36
N GLN A 132 6.01 9.14 14.18
CA GLN A 132 4.74 9.25 13.45
C GLN A 132 4.18 7.87 13.08
N GLN A 133 5.03 6.94 12.63
CA GLN A 133 4.63 5.57 12.32
C GLN A 133 4.12 4.84 13.56
N HIS A 134 4.79 5.01 14.70
CA HIS A 134 4.34 4.46 15.98
C HIS A 134 2.97 5.00 16.39
N LYS A 135 2.76 6.32 16.30
CA LYS A 135 1.45 6.95 16.56
C LYS A 135 0.36 6.43 15.63
N GLY A 136 0.65 6.31 14.33
CA GLY A 136 -0.27 5.74 13.34
C GLY A 136 -0.68 4.30 13.70
N LYS A 137 0.29 3.49 14.12
CA LYS A 137 0.05 2.09 14.53
C LYS A 137 -0.85 2.00 15.76
N MET A 138 -0.63 2.86 16.77
CA MET A 138 -1.51 2.92 17.95
C MET A 138 -2.94 3.30 17.60
N LEU A 139 -3.14 4.21 16.63
CA LEU A 139 -4.47 4.57 16.14
C LEU A 139 -5.15 3.40 15.43
N ASP A 140 -4.41 2.64 14.63
CA ASP A 140 -4.92 1.44 13.94
C ASP A 140 -5.33 0.36 14.96
N ASP A 141 -4.52 0.11 15.98
CA ASP A 141 -4.81 -0.83 17.07
C ASP A 141 -6.04 -0.40 17.89
N ALA A 142 -6.21 0.90 18.15
CA ALA A 142 -7.39 1.44 18.82
C ALA A 142 -8.68 1.29 17.98
N LYS A 143 -8.61 1.48 16.66
CA LYS A 143 -9.75 1.25 15.74
C LYS A 143 -10.16 -0.23 15.72
N LEU A 144 -9.19 -1.14 15.82
CA LEU A 144 -9.43 -2.59 15.87
C LEU A 144 -10.11 -3.00 17.19
N THR A 145 -9.66 -2.44 18.33
CA THR A 145 -10.26 -2.76 19.64
C THR A 145 -11.65 -2.14 19.84
N GLY A 146 -11.90 -0.93 19.33
CA GLY A 146 -13.22 -0.29 19.37
C GLY A 146 -14.29 -1.01 18.54
N LYS A 147 -13.92 -1.61 17.40
CA LYS A 147 -14.84 -2.40 16.56
C LYS A 147 -15.29 -3.71 17.22
N SER A 148 -14.49 -4.28 18.12
CA SER A 148 -14.87 -5.49 18.88
C SER A 148 -15.89 -5.24 19.98
N GLN A 149 -16.19 -3.97 20.33
CA GLN A 149 -17.18 -3.63 21.36
C GLN A 149 -18.56 -3.27 20.78
N THR A 150 -18.73 -3.27 19.46
CA THR A 150 -20.00 -2.90 18.78
C THR A 150 -20.69 -4.09 18.10
N VAL A 151 -20.45 -5.32 18.59
CA VAL A 151 -21.19 -6.53 18.19
C VAL A 151 -21.90 -7.12 19.38
#